data_AF-A0A6F9ZYW3-F1
#
_entry.id   AF-A0A6F9ZYW3-F1
#
_cell.length_a   1.000
_cell.length_b   1.000
_cell.length_c   1.000
_cell.angle_alpha   90.00
_cell.angle_beta   90.00
_cell.angle_gamma   90.00
#
_symmetry.space_group_name_H-M   'P 1'
#
loop_
_entity.id
_entity.type
_entity.pdbx_description
1 polymer ?
#
loop_
_entity_poly.entity_id
_entity_poly.type
_entity_poly.pdbx_seq_one_letter_code
_entity_poly.pdbx_strand_id
1 'polypeptide(L)'
;MRRGFKCKKEVLETLKQGYDSIVRSRFQGNFLDALKNFDSLAEDSLRGILIRYYPNQRSRDQAWKTCKGSLYEYAVFRYIQNIVENDDLLKDKIIVMMGDEALISHKDQIIIRNWCDIFPDADILIIDKRTDSVIAILSCKTSLRERLTETAFWKRELEKTRDMTEIKLVFVTTDKDNELRTETNRYILLHVVDYTFITDPEKYDELIEAYEKKYGKRDDFKELLRKVKFIDEIEDFMYHLLEKRNN
;
A
#
# COMPACT_ATOMS: atom_id res chain seq x y z
N MET A 1 -11.23 -17.48 -4.41
CA MET A 1 -12.06 -16.28 -4.17
C MET A 1 -11.71 -15.23 -5.24
N ARG A 2 -12.64 -14.77 -6.07
CA ARG A 2 -12.32 -13.74 -7.07
C ARG A 2 -12.17 -12.41 -6.34
N ARG A 3 -10.96 -11.84 -6.31
CA ARG A 3 -10.74 -10.39 -6.13
C ARG A 3 -11.78 -9.68 -7.02
N GLY A 4 -12.38 -8.58 -6.54
CA GLY A 4 -13.39 -7.83 -7.28
C GLY A 4 -12.97 -7.52 -8.72
N PHE A 5 -13.91 -7.08 -9.57
CA PHE A 5 -13.66 -6.81 -11.01
C PHE A 5 -12.26 -6.20 -11.23
N LYS A 6 -11.33 -6.99 -11.79
CA LYS A 6 -9.93 -6.61 -12.00
C LYS A 6 -9.75 -5.84 -13.30
N CYS A 7 -8.74 -4.97 -13.33
CA CYS A 7 -8.36 -4.29 -14.56
C CYS A 7 -7.94 -5.35 -15.59
N LYS A 8 -8.37 -5.18 -16.85
CA LYS A 8 -7.92 -6.07 -17.93
C LYS A 8 -6.40 -6.05 -18.00
N LYS A 9 -5.77 -7.23 -18.07
CA LYS A 9 -4.31 -7.39 -18.05
C LYS A 9 -3.62 -6.51 -19.10
N GLU A 10 -4.09 -6.52 -20.35
CA GLU A 10 -3.56 -5.69 -21.44
C GLU A 10 -3.59 -4.18 -21.14
N VAL A 11 -4.66 -3.70 -20.49
CA VAL A 11 -4.83 -2.30 -20.11
C VAL A 11 -3.87 -1.96 -18.99
N LEU A 12 -3.78 -2.81 -17.97
CA LEU A 12 -2.88 -2.61 -16.84
C LEU A 12 -1.42 -2.60 -17.28
N GLU A 13 -1.00 -3.51 -18.15
CA GLU A 13 0.37 -3.52 -18.67
C GLU A 13 0.70 -2.25 -19.46
N THR A 14 -0.24 -1.75 -20.27
CA THR A 14 -0.06 -0.47 -20.97
C THR A 14 0.05 0.71 -19.98
N LEU A 15 -0.75 0.70 -18.91
CA LEU A 15 -0.69 1.73 -17.87
C LEU A 15 0.62 1.68 -17.09
N LYS A 16 1.12 0.50 -16.74
CA LYS A 16 2.43 0.31 -16.09
C LYS A 16 3.57 0.84 -16.96
N GLN A 17 3.57 0.49 -18.25
CA GLN A 17 4.55 1.01 -19.21
C GLN A 17 4.48 2.54 -19.34
N GLY A 18 3.27 3.09 -19.37
CA GLY A 18 3.05 4.54 -19.37
C GLY A 18 3.60 5.20 -18.11
N TYR A 19 3.31 4.64 -16.94
CA TYR A 19 3.83 5.11 -15.66
C TYR A 19 5.36 5.08 -15.63
N ASP A 20 5.97 3.95 -15.95
CA ASP A 20 7.43 3.79 -16.04
C ASP A 20 8.07 4.81 -16.98
N SER A 21 7.44 5.06 -18.14
CA SER A 21 7.92 6.04 -19.11
C SER A 21 7.88 7.46 -18.53
N ILE A 22 6.82 7.81 -17.78
CA ILE A 22 6.69 9.12 -17.13
C ILE A 22 7.73 9.26 -16.02
N VAL A 23 7.93 8.22 -15.19
CA VAL A 23 8.96 8.24 -14.14
C VAL A 23 10.33 8.52 -14.74
N ARG A 24 10.69 7.82 -15.82
CA ARG A 24 11.99 8.02 -16.49
C ARG A 24 12.14 9.41 -17.11
N SER A 25 11.11 9.91 -17.81
CA SER A 25 11.23 11.14 -18.59
C SER A 25 10.96 12.42 -17.79
N ARG A 26 9.93 12.41 -16.94
CA ARG A 26 9.47 13.60 -16.18
C ARG A 26 10.10 13.67 -14.80
N PHE A 27 10.33 12.53 -14.15
CA PHE A 27 10.87 12.45 -12.79
C PHE A 27 12.32 11.95 -12.75
N GLN A 28 12.98 11.79 -13.91
CA GLN A 28 14.39 11.38 -14.03
C GLN A 28 14.71 10.06 -13.30
N GLY A 29 13.74 9.15 -13.21
CA GLY A 29 13.88 7.88 -12.48
C GLY A 29 13.50 7.96 -11.00
N ASN A 30 13.11 9.13 -10.47
CA ASN A 30 12.67 9.27 -9.10
C ASN A 30 11.24 8.73 -8.90
N PHE A 31 11.16 7.49 -8.39
CA PHE A 31 9.88 6.85 -8.08
C PHE A 31 9.14 7.50 -6.92
N LEU A 32 9.85 8.10 -5.96
CA LEU A 32 9.24 8.76 -4.80
C LEU A 32 8.45 9.99 -5.24
N ASP A 33 9.07 10.87 -6.04
CA ASP A 33 8.40 12.07 -6.53
C ASP A 33 7.21 11.72 -7.43
N ALA A 34 7.34 10.67 -8.25
CA ALA A 34 6.23 10.19 -9.06
C ALA A 34 5.08 9.61 -8.23
N LEU A 35 5.38 8.92 -7.11
CA LEU A 35 4.39 8.38 -6.20
C LEU A 35 3.69 9.48 -5.38
N LYS A 36 4.44 10.49 -4.94
CA LYS A 36 3.87 11.70 -4.28
C LYS A 36 2.86 12.42 -5.14
N ASN A 37 3.10 12.42 -6.46
CA ASN A 37 2.24 13.05 -7.46
C ASN A 37 1.31 12.04 -8.16
N PHE A 38 1.05 10.87 -7.55
CA PHE A 38 0.36 9.78 -8.25
C PHE A 38 -1.03 10.16 -8.76
N ASP A 39 -1.84 10.84 -7.93
CA ASP A 39 -3.23 11.14 -8.29
C ASP A 39 -3.32 12.05 -9.52
N SER A 40 -2.51 13.11 -9.60
CA SER A 40 -2.43 14.01 -10.76
C SER A 40 -1.84 13.31 -11.98
N LEU A 41 -0.74 12.57 -11.80
CA LEU A 41 -0.12 11.78 -12.87
C LEU A 41 -1.11 10.79 -13.49
N ALA A 42 -1.84 10.06 -12.65
CA ALA A 42 -2.79 9.06 -13.09
C ALA A 42 -3.96 9.69 -13.87
N GLU A 43 -4.59 10.74 -13.33
CA GLU A 43 -5.75 11.38 -13.97
C GLU A 43 -5.36 12.13 -15.25
N ASP A 44 -4.27 12.89 -15.23
CA ASP A 44 -3.93 13.82 -16.31
C ASP A 44 -3.16 13.13 -17.45
N SER A 45 -2.32 12.15 -17.12
CA SER A 45 -1.38 11.56 -18.08
C SER A 45 -1.72 10.13 -18.50
N LEU A 46 -2.33 9.33 -17.60
CA LEU A 46 -2.51 7.90 -17.85
C LEU A 46 -3.97 7.51 -18.14
N ARG A 47 -4.95 8.21 -17.58
CA ARG A 47 -6.38 7.91 -17.82
C ARG A 47 -6.75 7.91 -19.31
N GLY A 48 -6.12 8.78 -20.09
CA GLY A 48 -6.32 8.88 -21.54
C GLY A 48 -6.01 7.59 -22.30
N ILE A 49 -5.14 6.71 -21.77
CA ILE A 49 -4.80 5.42 -22.39
C ILE A 49 -6.05 4.54 -22.55
N LEU A 50 -7.01 4.63 -21.62
CA LEU A 50 -8.24 3.82 -21.65
C LEU A 50 -9.14 4.12 -22.85
N ILE A 51 -8.98 5.27 -23.52
CA ILE A 51 -9.73 5.62 -24.74
C ILE A 51 -9.56 4.56 -25.83
N ARG A 52 -8.38 3.95 -25.92
CA ARG A 52 -8.07 2.91 -26.91
C ARG A 52 -8.79 1.58 -26.64
N TYR A 53 -9.16 1.32 -25.39
CA TYR A 53 -9.71 0.04 -24.93
C TYR A 53 -11.21 0.08 -24.67
N TYR A 54 -11.74 1.26 -24.35
CA TYR A 54 -13.13 1.47 -24.02
C TYR A 54 -13.64 2.72 -24.76
N PRO A 55 -14.37 2.56 -25.88
CA PRO A 55 -14.87 3.69 -26.65
C PRO A 55 -15.96 4.45 -25.91
N ASN A 56 -16.80 3.74 -25.13
CA ASN A 56 -17.86 4.32 -24.32
C ASN A 56 -17.30 4.95 -23.03
N GLN A 57 -17.71 6.19 -22.74
CA GLN A 57 -17.27 6.94 -21.56
C GLN A 57 -17.64 6.27 -20.24
N ARG A 58 -18.87 5.76 -20.10
CA ARG A 58 -19.33 5.10 -18.87
C ARG A 58 -18.51 3.83 -18.58
N SER A 59 -18.20 3.05 -19.62
CA SER A 59 -17.32 1.88 -19.51
C SER A 59 -15.89 2.30 -19.14
N ARG A 60 -15.36 3.40 -19.71
CA ARG A 60 -14.06 3.95 -19.31
C ARG A 60 -14.01 4.32 -17.85
N ASP A 61 -14.99 5.08 -17.38
CA ASP A 61 -15.00 5.58 -16.00
C ASP A 61 -15.09 4.42 -15.00
N GLN A 62 -15.86 3.38 -15.33
CA GLN A 62 -15.94 2.20 -14.50
C GLN A 62 -14.63 1.39 -14.52
N ALA A 63 -14.01 1.21 -15.69
CA ALA A 63 -12.72 0.53 -15.81
C ALA A 63 -11.61 1.31 -15.09
N TRP A 64 -11.63 2.64 -15.18
CA TRP A 64 -10.62 3.52 -14.58
C TRP A 64 -10.55 3.37 -13.06
N LYS A 65 -11.70 3.29 -12.37
CA LYS A 65 -11.74 3.10 -10.91
C LYS A 65 -10.93 1.88 -10.47
N THR A 66 -11.08 0.76 -11.17
CA THR A 66 -10.31 -0.46 -10.90
C THR A 66 -8.86 -0.31 -11.35
N CYS A 67 -8.62 0.13 -12.58
CA CYS A 67 -7.28 0.19 -13.14
C CYS A 67 -6.36 1.17 -12.39
N LYS A 68 -6.91 2.28 -11.89
CA LYS A 68 -6.18 3.24 -11.06
C LYS A 68 -5.71 2.61 -9.75
N GLY A 69 -6.55 1.80 -9.09
CA GLY A 69 -6.16 1.06 -7.89
C GLY A 69 -4.99 0.12 -8.16
N SER A 70 -5.10 -0.75 -9.16
CA SER A 70 -4.00 -1.66 -9.53
C SER A 70 -2.73 -0.96 -10.01
N LEU A 71 -2.88 0.22 -10.61
CA LEU A 71 -1.74 1.06 -10.98
C LEU A 71 -1.08 1.71 -9.75
N TYR A 72 -1.87 2.10 -8.74
CA TYR A 72 -1.35 2.62 -7.48
C TYR A 72 -0.57 1.55 -6.71
N GLU A 73 -1.13 0.34 -6.59
CA GLU A 73 -0.43 -0.83 -6.05
C GLU A 73 0.94 -1.02 -6.73
N TYR A 74 0.97 -0.95 -8.06
CA TYR A 74 2.21 -1.03 -8.82
C TYR A 74 3.17 0.14 -8.58
N ALA A 75 2.68 1.38 -8.49
CA ALA A 75 3.51 2.56 -8.23
C ALA A 75 4.20 2.46 -6.86
N VAL A 76 3.46 2.06 -5.82
CA VAL A 76 4.01 1.79 -4.48
C VAL A 76 5.05 0.68 -4.55
N PHE A 77 4.73 -0.43 -5.21
CA PHE A 77 5.67 -1.55 -5.41
C PHE A 77 6.98 -1.08 -6.05
N ARG A 78 6.91 -0.31 -7.14
CA ARG A 78 8.11 0.18 -7.84
C ARG A 78 8.96 1.11 -6.99
N TYR A 79 8.35 1.93 -6.16
CA TYR A 79 9.08 2.76 -5.21
C TYR A 79 9.82 1.90 -4.16
N ILE A 80 9.12 0.96 -3.50
CA ILE A 80 9.73 0.10 -2.49
C ILE A 80 10.82 -0.78 -3.11
N GLN A 81 10.54 -1.36 -4.29
CA GLN A 81 11.52 -2.13 -5.04
C GLN A 81 12.76 -1.29 -5.37
N ASN A 82 12.59 -0.04 -5.79
CA ASN A 82 13.71 0.86 -6.06
C ASN A 82 14.55 1.13 -4.80
N ILE A 83 13.93 1.28 -3.62
CA ILE A 83 14.70 1.42 -2.36
C ILE A 83 15.52 0.15 -2.11
N VAL A 84 14.88 -1.02 -2.16
CA VAL A 84 15.55 -2.30 -1.90
C VAL A 84 16.66 -2.58 -2.91
N GLU A 85 16.51 -2.20 -4.18
CA GLU A 85 17.51 -2.46 -5.22
C GLU A 85 18.73 -1.54 -5.13
N ASN A 86 18.58 -0.33 -4.57
CA ASN A 86 19.64 0.67 -4.41
C ASN A 86 20.34 0.62 -3.05
N ASP A 87 19.87 -0.22 -2.13
CA ASP A 87 20.49 -0.44 -0.82
C ASP A 87 21.00 -1.87 -0.70
N ASP A 88 22.32 -2.06 -0.58
CA ASP A 88 22.92 -3.41 -0.57
C ASP A 88 22.43 -4.27 0.62
N LEU A 89 22.18 -3.67 1.79
CA LEU A 89 21.73 -4.42 2.97
C LEU A 89 20.29 -4.91 2.78
N LEU A 90 19.40 -4.02 2.32
CA LEU A 90 18.01 -4.38 2.05
C LEU A 90 17.96 -5.37 0.88
N LYS A 91 18.74 -5.14 -0.17
CA LYS A 91 18.84 -6.03 -1.33
C LYS A 91 19.22 -7.44 -0.91
N ASP A 92 20.17 -7.61 0.01
CA ASP A 92 20.62 -8.93 0.44
C ASP A 92 19.61 -9.63 1.36
N LYS A 93 18.78 -8.87 2.08
CA LYS A 93 17.90 -9.40 3.13
C LYS A 93 16.41 -9.45 2.76
N ILE A 94 15.96 -8.66 1.79
CA ILE A 94 14.54 -8.45 1.51
C ILE A 94 14.19 -8.80 0.06
N ILE A 95 13.04 -9.45 -0.11
CA ILE A 95 12.31 -9.56 -1.38
C ILE A 95 11.01 -8.78 -1.25
N VAL A 96 10.68 -8.01 -2.28
CA VAL A 96 9.38 -7.35 -2.44
C VAL A 96 8.63 -8.07 -3.53
N MET A 97 7.39 -8.50 -3.28
CA MET A 97 6.56 -9.17 -4.28
C MET A 97 5.18 -8.55 -4.39
N MET A 98 4.69 -8.42 -5.62
CA MET A 98 3.30 -8.08 -5.88
C MET A 98 2.37 -9.20 -5.40
N GLY A 99 1.20 -8.82 -4.90
CA GLY A 99 0.25 -9.72 -4.25
C GLY A 99 -0.19 -10.91 -5.11
N ASP A 100 -0.40 -10.71 -6.41
CA ASP A 100 -0.79 -11.80 -7.31
C ASP A 100 0.31 -12.86 -7.46
N GLU A 101 1.59 -12.46 -7.40
CA GLU A 101 2.75 -13.38 -7.47
C GLU A 101 3.01 -14.02 -6.09
N ALA A 102 2.94 -13.22 -5.04
CA ALA A 102 3.10 -13.64 -3.66
C ALA A 102 2.05 -14.67 -3.21
N LEU A 103 0.80 -14.55 -3.68
CA LEU A 103 -0.27 -15.53 -3.41
C LEU A 103 -0.04 -16.88 -4.10
N ILE A 104 0.96 -17.01 -4.98
CA ILE A 104 1.33 -18.30 -5.57
C ILE A 104 2.43 -18.95 -4.74
N SER A 105 3.43 -18.19 -4.29
CA SER A 105 4.63 -18.70 -3.62
C SER A 105 4.54 -18.73 -2.09
N HIS A 106 3.86 -17.75 -1.47
CA HIS A 106 3.86 -17.51 -0.01
C HIS A 106 2.47 -17.58 0.63
N LYS A 107 1.48 -18.12 -0.11
CA LYS A 107 0.07 -18.14 0.31
C LYS A 107 -0.14 -18.75 1.69
N ASP A 108 0.58 -19.83 2.02
CA ASP A 108 0.41 -20.56 3.27
C ASP A 108 0.85 -19.74 4.50
N GLN A 109 1.64 -18.68 4.28
CA GLN A 109 2.09 -17.77 5.33
C GLN A 109 1.10 -16.64 5.65
N ILE A 110 0.08 -16.46 4.81
CA ILE A 110 -0.91 -15.38 4.98
C ILE A 110 -2.37 -15.86 4.85
N ILE A 111 -2.57 -17.16 4.63
CA ILE A 111 -3.90 -17.76 4.52
C ILE A 111 -4.60 -17.82 5.88
N ILE A 112 -5.88 -17.46 5.90
CA ILE A 112 -6.79 -17.67 7.03
C ILE A 112 -7.60 -18.92 6.70
N ARG A 113 -7.34 -20.00 7.43
CA ARG A 113 -8.01 -21.29 7.23
C ARG A 113 -9.21 -21.41 8.14
N ASN A 114 -10.39 -21.54 7.55
CA ASN A 114 -11.62 -21.88 8.26
C ASN A 114 -12.35 -22.98 7.44
N TRP A 115 -13.66 -22.87 7.23
CA TRP A 115 -14.42 -23.73 6.30
C TRP A 115 -13.91 -23.64 4.85
N CYS A 116 -13.23 -22.54 4.52
CA CYS A 116 -12.53 -22.34 3.25
C CYS A 116 -11.26 -21.52 3.46
N ASP A 117 -10.43 -21.49 2.43
CA ASP A 117 -9.22 -20.68 2.36
C ASP A 117 -9.57 -19.23 1.99
N ILE A 118 -9.28 -18.31 2.92
CA ILE A 118 -9.49 -16.87 2.77
C ILE A 118 -8.13 -16.17 2.81
N PHE A 119 -7.97 -15.15 1.96
CA PHE A 119 -6.73 -14.38 1.88
C PHE A 119 -7.00 -12.92 2.25
N PRO A 120 -6.11 -12.30 3.05
CA PRO A 120 -6.17 -10.88 3.33
C PRO A 120 -5.93 -10.08 2.05
N ASP A 121 -6.19 -8.78 2.13
CA ASP A 121 -5.84 -7.85 1.07
C ASP A 121 -4.32 -7.61 1.06
N ALA A 122 -3.60 -8.57 0.48
CA ALA A 122 -2.16 -8.54 0.30
C ALA A 122 -1.83 -8.00 -1.10
N ASP A 123 -1.65 -6.68 -1.20
CA ASP A 123 -1.29 -6.02 -2.46
C ASP A 123 0.20 -6.13 -2.73
N ILE A 124 1.02 -6.03 -1.68
CA ILE A 124 2.48 -6.23 -1.72
C ILE A 124 2.90 -7.01 -0.48
N LEU A 125 3.83 -7.95 -0.63
CA LEU A 125 4.51 -8.62 0.49
C LEU A 125 5.97 -8.21 0.56
N ILE A 126 6.46 -8.03 1.79
CA ILE A 126 7.89 -7.93 2.10
C ILE A 126 8.31 -9.23 2.78
N ILE A 127 9.36 -9.86 2.25
CA ILE A 127 9.81 -11.19 2.65
C ILE A 127 11.29 -11.14 3.04
N ASP A 128 11.62 -11.78 4.15
CA ASP A 128 12.99 -12.02 4.59
C ASP A 128 13.62 -13.15 3.76
N LYS A 129 14.65 -12.81 2.98
CA LYS A 129 15.38 -13.74 2.10
C LYS A 129 16.00 -14.92 2.84
N ARG A 130 16.44 -14.72 4.08
CA ARG A 130 17.16 -15.75 4.85
C ARG A 130 16.21 -16.85 5.32
N THR A 131 14.99 -16.46 5.67
CA THR A 131 14.00 -17.36 6.27
C THR A 131 12.84 -17.70 5.33
N ASP A 132 12.82 -17.12 4.13
CA ASP A 132 11.72 -17.18 3.17
C ASP A 132 10.37 -16.84 3.82
N SER A 133 10.38 -15.94 4.81
CA SER A 133 9.24 -15.63 5.65
C SER A 133 8.67 -14.26 5.31
N VAL A 134 7.33 -14.16 5.19
CA VAL A 134 6.62 -12.88 5.05
C VAL A 134 6.78 -12.11 6.35
N ILE A 135 7.35 -10.90 6.27
CA ILE A 135 7.58 -10.02 7.43
C ILE A 135 6.68 -8.78 7.42
N ALA A 136 6.13 -8.41 6.27
CA ALA A 136 5.07 -7.43 6.18
C ALA A 136 4.09 -7.68 5.03
N ILE A 137 2.84 -7.30 5.26
CA ILE A 137 1.76 -7.28 4.27
C ILE A 137 1.35 -5.83 4.10
N LEU A 138 1.39 -5.33 2.86
CA LEU A 138 0.98 -3.99 2.51
C LEU A 138 -0.37 -4.04 1.78
N SER A 139 -1.33 -3.25 2.26
CA SER A 139 -2.60 -2.97 1.60
C SER A 139 -2.58 -1.53 1.09
N CYS A 140 -2.68 -1.36 -0.23
CA CYS A 140 -2.52 -0.09 -0.94
C CYS A 140 -3.86 0.41 -1.47
N LYS A 141 -4.34 1.57 -1.03
CA LYS A 141 -5.65 2.10 -1.43
C LYS A 141 -5.60 3.59 -1.71
N THR A 142 -6.20 4.04 -2.81
CA THR A 142 -6.34 5.49 -3.07
C THR A 142 -7.55 6.10 -2.36
N SER A 143 -8.60 5.31 -2.12
CA SER A 143 -9.85 5.72 -1.42
C SER A 143 -10.19 4.62 -0.42
N LEU A 144 -10.61 5.01 0.79
CA LEU A 144 -10.73 4.09 1.92
C LEU A 144 -12.12 3.47 1.94
N ARG A 145 -13.17 4.27 2.08
CA ARG A 145 -14.54 3.81 2.34
C ARG A 145 -14.54 2.68 3.39
N GLU A 146 -15.25 1.59 3.12
CA GLU A 146 -15.26 0.37 3.95
C GLU A 146 -13.91 -0.39 4.00
N ARG A 147 -12.97 -0.13 3.09
CA ARG A 147 -11.77 -0.96 2.85
C ARG A 147 -10.74 -0.88 3.97
N LEU A 148 -10.68 0.24 4.69
CA LEU A 148 -9.84 0.32 5.89
C LEU A 148 -10.38 -0.60 6.98
N THR A 149 -11.71 -0.69 7.14
CA THR A 149 -12.33 -1.65 8.06
C THR A 149 -12.13 -3.10 7.60
N GLU A 150 -12.15 -3.38 6.28
CA GLU A 150 -11.78 -4.70 5.75
C GLU A 150 -10.32 -5.05 6.07
N THR A 151 -9.39 -4.11 5.88
CA THR A 151 -7.97 -4.28 6.23
C THR A 151 -7.81 -4.55 7.74
N ALA A 152 -8.52 -3.80 8.58
CA ALA A 152 -8.56 -4.01 10.03
C ALA A 152 -9.11 -5.38 10.42
N PHE A 153 -10.19 -5.82 9.77
CA PHE A 153 -10.78 -7.13 9.96
C PHE A 153 -9.77 -8.24 9.64
N TRP A 154 -9.07 -8.14 8.50
CA TRP A 154 -8.05 -9.13 8.12
C TRP A 154 -6.95 -9.25 9.16
N LYS A 155 -6.49 -8.13 9.73
CA LYS A 155 -5.49 -8.17 10.81
C LYS A 155 -5.98 -9.02 11.99
N ARG A 156 -7.20 -8.74 12.46
CA ARG A 156 -7.78 -9.42 13.62
C ARG A 156 -7.95 -10.91 13.38
N GLU A 157 -8.31 -11.32 12.16
CA GLU A 157 -8.41 -12.74 11.83
C GLU A 157 -7.05 -13.43 11.75
N LEU A 158 -6.02 -12.75 11.24
CA LEU A 158 -4.66 -13.27 11.24
C LEU A 158 -4.12 -13.43 12.67
N GLU A 159 -4.34 -12.46 13.55
CA GLU A 159 -3.94 -12.49 14.98
C GLU A 159 -4.52 -13.69 15.75
N LYS A 160 -5.67 -14.23 15.34
CA LYS A 160 -6.27 -15.41 15.98
C LYS A 160 -5.53 -16.71 15.67
N THR A 161 -4.88 -16.77 14.51
CA THR A 161 -4.29 -18.01 13.99
C THR A 161 -2.77 -17.98 14.00
N ARG A 162 -2.16 -16.81 14.19
CA ARG A 162 -0.72 -16.58 14.04
C ARG A 162 -0.27 -15.52 15.03
N ASP A 163 1.01 -15.61 15.40
CA ASP A 163 1.66 -14.52 16.11
C ASP A 163 1.98 -13.38 15.14
N MET A 164 1.13 -12.35 15.13
CA MET A 164 1.32 -11.15 14.31
C MET A 164 2.40 -10.19 14.89
N THR A 165 3.12 -10.59 15.95
CA THR A 165 4.36 -9.89 16.29
C THR A 165 5.39 -10.04 15.17
N GLU A 166 5.32 -11.10 14.37
CA GLU A 166 6.26 -11.41 13.29
C GLU A 166 5.89 -10.81 11.92
N ILE A 167 4.60 -10.58 11.64
CA ILE A 167 4.12 -10.03 10.36
C ILE A 167 3.48 -8.66 10.59
N LYS A 168 4.05 -7.60 10.01
CA LYS A 168 3.48 -6.25 10.10
C LYS A 168 2.42 -6.01 9.03
N LEU A 169 1.24 -5.58 9.44
CA LEU A 169 0.23 -5.07 8.52
C LEU A 169 0.41 -3.57 8.33
N VAL A 170 0.75 -3.20 7.10
CA VAL A 170 1.03 -1.84 6.68
C VAL A 170 -0.07 -1.38 5.74
N PHE A 171 -0.57 -0.19 5.97
CA PHE A 171 -1.55 0.45 5.10
C PHE A 171 -0.88 1.58 4.32
N VAL A 172 -1.08 1.67 3.02
CA VAL A 172 -0.49 2.71 2.17
C VAL A 172 -1.61 3.40 1.40
N THR A 173 -1.68 4.73 1.47
CA THR A 173 -2.81 5.46 0.88
C THR A 173 -2.48 6.87 0.40
N THR A 174 -3.21 7.36 -0.59
CA THR A 174 -3.20 8.79 -0.94
C THR A 174 -4.12 9.61 -0.03
N ASP A 175 -4.99 8.97 0.76
CA ASP A 175 -6.07 9.60 1.53
C ASP A 175 -6.88 10.63 0.72
N LYS A 176 -7.18 10.28 -0.54
CA LYS A 176 -7.82 11.16 -1.51
C LYS A 176 -9.05 11.90 -0.96
N ASP A 177 -9.88 11.19 -0.21
CA ASP A 177 -11.17 11.64 0.30
C ASP A 177 -11.13 12.16 1.76
N ASN A 178 -9.93 12.36 2.35
CA ASN A 178 -9.72 12.82 3.74
C ASN A 178 -10.39 11.93 4.81
N GLU A 179 -10.50 10.64 4.53
CA GLU A 179 -11.28 9.70 5.35
C GLU A 179 -10.54 9.32 6.64
N LEU A 180 -9.21 9.45 6.69
CA LEU A 180 -8.41 9.17 7.89
C LEU A 180 -8.74 10.11 9.07
N ARG A 181 -9.39 11.25 8.83
CA ARG A 181 -9.76 12.23 9.87
C ARG A 181 -10.89 11.77 10.78
N THR A 182 -11.66 10.77 10.35
CA THR A 182 -12.79 10.26 11.13
C THR A 182 -12.33 9.53 12.40
N GLU A 183 -13.12 9.60 13.47
CA GLU A 183 -12.78 8.94 14.75
C GLU A 183 -12.62 7.43 14.58
N THR A 184 -13.50 6.81 13.79
CA THR A 184 -13.46 5.38 13.48
C THR A 184 -12.14 4.99 12.81
N ASN A 185 -11.71 5.75 11.80
CA ASN A 185 -10.47 5.44 11.10
C ASN A 185 -9.27 5.72 11.99
N ARG A 186 -9.25 6.82 12.76
CA ARG A 186 -8.20 7.06 13.76
C ARG A 186 -8.05 5.90 14.75
N TYR A 187 -9.15 5.35 15.24
CA TYR A 187 -9.12 4.17 16.13
C TYR A 187 -8.45 2.98 15.44
N ILE A 188 -8.78 2.71 14.18
CA ILE A 188 -8.15 1.64 13.39
C ILE A 188 -6.65 1.88 13.23
N LEU A 189 -6.22 3.09 12.90
CA LEU A 189 -4.79 3.43 12.75
C LEU A 189 -4.02 3.26 14.06
N LEU A 190 -4.63 3.66 15.18
CA LEU A 190 -3.97 3.60 16.48
C LEU A 190 -3.93 2.18 17.05
N HIS A 191 -5.02 1.42 16.97
CA HIS A 191 -5.19 0.18 17.73
C HIS A 191 -5.18 -1.09 16.89
N VAL A 192 -5.32 -0.97 15.57
CA VAL A 192 -5.37 -2.13 14.68
C VAL A 192 -4.15 -2.14 13.79
N VAL A 193 -3.98 -1.20 12.86
CA VAL A 193 -2.88 -1.25 11.88
C VAL A 193 -1.51 -1.03 12.56
N ASP A 194 -0.44 -1.66 12.04
CA ASP A 194 0.93 -1.45 12.58
C ASP A 194 1.53 -0.12 12.09
N TYR A 195 1.43 0.14 10.79
CA TYR A 195 1.90 1.37 10.15
C TYR A 195 0.94 1.83 9.07
N THR A 196 0.82 3.14 8.90
CA THR A 196 0.09 3.77 7.80
C THR A 196 0.97 4.80 7.14
N PHE A 197 1.24 4.61 5.85
CA PHE A 197 1.98 5.55 5.03
C PHE A 197 1.04 6.33 4.14
N ILE A 198 1.18 7.65 4.18
CA ILE A 198 0.45 8.55 3.29
C ILE A 198 1.42 8.99 2.20
N THR A 199 1.01 8.79 0.94
CA THR A 199 1.88 9.08 -0.21
C THR A 199 1.74 10.50 -0.71
N ASP A 200 0.55 11.11 -0.57
CA ASP A 200 0.30 12.48 -0.99
C ASP A 200 0.78 13.46 0.10
N PRO A 201 1.72 14.39 -0.23
CA PRO A 201 2.28 15.32 0.76
C PRO A 201 1.24 16.26 1.38
N GLU A 202 0.36 16.84 0.56
CA GLU A 202 -0.65 17.79 1.03
C GLU A 202 -1.64 17.08 1.97
N LYS A 203 -2.05 15.87 1.61
CA LYS A 203 -2.95 15.06 2.45
C LYS A 203 -2.32 14.65 3.77
N TYR A 204 -1.03 14.32 3.77
CA TYR A 204 -0.30 14.02 5.00
C TYR A 204 -0.27 15.23 5.92
N ASP A 205 0.18 16.39 5.42
CA ASP A 205 0.31 17.62 6.22
C ASP A 205 -1.05 18.04 6.79
N GLU A 206 -2.09 18.07 5.97
CA GLU A 206 -3.44 18.41 6.43
C GLU A 206 -3.97 17.42 7.49
N LEU A 207 -3.61 16.14 7.41
CA LEU A 207 -4.01 15.14 8.41
C LEU A 207 -3.28 15.38 9.74
N ILE A 208 -1.97 15.59 9.70
CA ILE A 208 -1.16 15.82 10.90
C ILE A 208 -1.63 17.10 11.62
N GLU A 209 -1.85 18.20 10.88
CA GLU A 209 -2.39 19.44 11.44
C GLU A 209 -3.77 19.22 12.09
N ALA A 210 -4.66 18.48 11.42
CA ALA A 210 -5.98 18.17 11.95
C ALA A 210 -5.90 17.33 13.23
N TYR A 211 -4.99 16.35 13.28
CA TYR A 211 -4.78 15.53 14.47
C TYR A 211 -4.15 16.31 15.61
N GLU A 212 -3.14 17.15 15.35
CA GLU A 212 -2.51 17.97 16.37
C GLU A 212 -3.53 18.94 16.99
N LYS A 213 -4.30 19.63 16.15
CA LYS A 213 -5.35 20.56 16.61
C LYS A 213 -6.38 19.87 17.51
N LYS A 214 -6.78 18.64 17.17
CA LYS A 214 -7.88 17.95 17.85
C LYS A 214 -7.41 17.10 19.03
N TYR A 215 -6.20 16.55 18.97
CA TYR A 215 -5.72 15.51 19.89
C TYR A 215 -4.30 15.73 20.41
N GLY A 216 -3.60 16.81 20.05
CA GLY A 216 -2.21 17.03 20.41
C GLY A 216 -1.90 17.01 21.92
N LYS A 217 -2.92 17.21 22.77
CA LYS A 217 -2.83 17.14 24.22
C LYS A 217 -3.14 15.76 24.81
N ARG A 218 -3.51 14.78 24.00
CA ARG A 218 -3.81 13.41 24.45
C ARG A 218 -2.55 12.58 24.52
N ASP A 219 -2.49 11.67 25.49
CA ASP A 219 -1.33 10.79 25.70
C ASP A 219 -1.07 9.84 24.51
N ASP A 220 -2.15 9.44 23.83
CA ASP A 220 -2.13 8.54 22.67
C ASP A 220 -1.65 9.20 21.37
N PHE A 221 -1.50 10.53 21.35
CA PHE A 221 -1.15 11.27 20.12
C PHE A 221 0.25 10.92 19.63
N LYS A 222 1.23 10.80 20.52
CA LYS A 222 2.60 10.40 20.15
C LYS A 222 2.65 8.96 19.64
N GLU A 223 1.80 8.08 20.15
CA GLU A 223 1.71 6.71 19.66
C GLU A 223 1.11 6.68 18.25
N LEU A 224 0.06 7.46 17.99
CA LEU A 224 -0.52 7.60 16.66
C LEU A 224 0.51 8.10 15.64
N LEU A 225 1.29 9.13 15.97
CA LEU A 225 2.34 9.67 15.08
C LEU A 225 3.51 8.71 14.84
N ARG A 226 3.70 7.71 15.70
CA ARG A 226 4.69 6.65 15.43
C ARG A 226 4.22 5.67 14.36
N LYS A 227 2.89 5.54 14.19
CA LYS A 227 2.25 4.61 13.25
C LYS A 227 1.86 5.29 11.94
N VAL A 228 1.40 6.54 11.99
CA VAL A 228 1.04 7.33 10.80
C VAL A 228 2.26 8.11 10.35
N LYS A 229 2.76 7.78 9.17
CA LYS A 229 4.07 8.17 8.64
C LYS A 229 3.92 8.74 7.24
N PHE A 230 4.84 9.61 6.84
CA PHE A 230 4.94 9.99 5.45
C PHE A 230 5.70 8.93 4.64
N ILE A 231 5.40 8.79 3.35
CA ILE A 231 5.98 7.73 2.51
C ILE A 231 7.51 7.77 2.41
N ASP A 232 8.13 8.93 2.65
CA ASP A 232 9.59 9.09 2.70
C ASP A 232 10.23 8.24 3.81
N GLU A 233 9.49 7.94 4.88
CA GLU A 233 9.97 7.18 6.03
C GLU A 233 9.85 5.65 5.84
N ILE A 234 9.44 5.18 4.65
CA ILE A 234 9.24 3.73 4.42
C ILE A 234 10.56 2.95 4.43
N GLU A 235 11.67 3.60 4.08
CA GLU A 235 13.00 3.01 4.12
C GLU A 235 13.41 2.70 5.56
N ASP A 236 13.27 3.67 6.48
CA ASP A 236 13.50 3.48 7.91
C ASP A 236 12.64 2.34 8.49
N PHE A 237 11.40 2.22 8.01
CA PHE A 237 10.54 1.10 8.38
C PHE A 237 11.11 -0.25 7.93
N MET A 238 11.67 -0.35 6.73
CA MET A 238 12.31 -1.59 6.26
C MET A 238 13.54 -1.95 7.10
N TYR A 239 14.34 -0.97 7.51
CA TYR A 239 15.42 -1.21 8.47
C TYR A 239 14.90 -1.70 9.82
N HIS A 240 13.83 -1.09 10.34
CA HIS A 240 13.21 -1.51 11.59
C HIS A 240 12.67 -2.95 11.54
N LEU A 241 12.15 -3.39 10.39
CA LEU A 241 11.74 -4.78 10.18
C LEU A 241 12.90 -5.76 10.36
N LEU A 242 14.12 -5.39 9.95
CA LEU A 242 15.31 -6.23 10.06
C LEU A 242 15.90 -6.23 11.47
N GLU A 243 15.90 -5.10 12.18
CA GLU A 243 16.46 -4.98 13.54
C GLU A 243 15.73 -5.86 14.55
N LYS A 244 14.40 -5.89 14.48
CA LYS A 244 13.55 -6.70 15.38
C LYS A 244 13.77 -8.20 15.27
N ARG A 245 14.48 -8.69 14.25
CA ARG A 245 14.81 -10.11 14.07
C ARG A 245 16.25 -10.47 14.42
N ASN A 246 17.10 -9.49 14.74
CA ASN A 246 18.47 -9.74 15.21
C ASN A 246 18.59 -9.72 16.74
N ASN A 247 17.51 -9.38 17.45
CA ASN A 247 17.35 -9.44 18.90
C ASN A 247 16.37 -10.54 19.28
#